data_AF-A0A6P2SVM9-F1
#
_entry.id   AF-A0A6P2SVM9-F1
#
_cell.length_a   1.000
_cell.length_b   1.000
_cell.length_c   1.000
_cell.angle_alpha   90.00
_cell.angle_beta   90.00
_cell.angle_gamma   90.00
#
_symmetry.space_group_name_H-M   'P 1'
#
loop_
_entity.id
_entity.type
_entity.pdbx_description
1 polymer ?
#
loop_
_entity_poly.entity_id
_entity_poly.type
_entity_poly.pdbx_seq_one_letter_code
_entity_poly.pdbx_strand_id
1 'polypeptide(L)'
;MDAELLESLESCLDAARDVDDSLPKPQACEVESNPAIAVRLQWIERQLSTLTSKLKAMQEDMDAGLSMNEMGFADPQEMQELLNDMGIQIAHLKSMCLALVRSLGRGI
;
A
#
# COMPACT_ATOMS: atom_id res chain seq x y z
N MET A 1 7.47 -2.50 22.53
CA MET A 1 8.22 -1.93 21.40
C MET A 1 8.16 -2.82 20.17
N ASP A 2 8.80 -4.01 20.12
CA ASP A 2 8.72 -4.88 18.92
C ASP A 2 7.29 -5.31 18.55
N ALA A 3 6.45 -5.62 19.54
CA ALA A 3 5.06 -6.00 19.30
C ALA A 3 4.19 -4.86 18.69
N GLU A 4 4.44 -3.60 19.07
CA GLU A 4 3.68 -2.45 18.54
C GLU A 4 4.08 -2.11 17.11
N LEU A 5 5.36 -2.34 16.77
CA LEU A 5 5.88 -2.19 15.41
C LEU A 5 5.36 -3.28 14.49
N LEU A 6 5.33 -4.53 14.98
CA LEU A 6 4.71 -5.64 14.27
C LEU A 6 3.22 -5.36 14.00
N GLU A 7 2.48 -4.92 15.02
CA GLU A 7 1.06 -4.59 14.86
C GLU A 7 0.86 -3.46 13.84
N SER A 8 1.71 -2.42 13.87
CA SER A 8 1.68 -1.32 12.90
C SER A 8 1.99 -1.79 11.47
N LEU A 9 2.95 -2.70 11.32
CA LEU A 9 3.35 -3.28 10.05
C LEU A 9 2.25 -4.19 9.48
N GLU A 10 1.67 -5.04 10.32
CA GLU A 10 0.53 -5.89 9.96
C GLU A 10 -0.68 -5.04 9.55
N SER A 11 -0.97 -3.97 10.28
CA SER A 11 -2.02 -3.02 9.93
C SER A 11 -1.78 -2.36 8.57
N CYS A 12 -0.53 -2.02 8.24
CA CYS A 12 -0.20 -1.47 6.93
C CYS A 12 -0.36 -2.52 5.82
N LEU A 13 0.04 -3.77 6.05
CA LEU A 13 -0.14 -4.86 5.08
C LEU A 13 -1.62 -5.17 4.83
N ASP A 14 -2.44 -5.20 5.88
CA ASP A 14 -3.88 -5.42 5.76
C ASP A 14 -4.54 -4.26 4.99
N ALA A 15 -4.20 -3.02 5.32
CA ALA A 15 -4.68 -1.85 4.59
C ALA A 15 -4.25 -1.88 3.12
N ALA A 16 -3.01 -2.27 2.82
CA ALA A 16 -2.54 -2.38 1.44
C ALA A 16 -3.33 -3.45 0.67
N ARG A 17 -3.59 -4.60 1.30
CA ARG A 17 -4.38 -5.68 0.71
C ARG A 17 -5.84 -5.28 0.48
N ASP A 18 -6.46 -4.55 1.40
CA ASP A 18 -7.82 -4.01 1.23
C ASP A 18 -7.91 -3.05 0.02
N VAL A 19 -6.89 -2.23 -0.19
CA VAL A 19 -6.80 -1.38 -1.39
C VAL A 19 -6.67 -2.21 -2.65
N ASP A 20 -5.82 -3.24 -2.64
CA ASP A 20 -5.61 -4.11 -3.79
C ASP A 20 -6.90 -4.84 -4.20
N ASP A 21 -7.63 -5.38 -3.23
CA ASP A 21 -8.92 -6.04 -3.46
C ASP A 21 -9.99 -5.06 -3.97
N SER A 22 -9.93 -3.81 -3.52
CA SER A 22 -10.81 -2.73 -3.96
C SER A 22 -10.47 -2.16 -5.35
N LEU A 23 -9.30 -2.48 -5.92
CA LEU A 23 -8.92 -1.96 -7.23
C LEU A 23 -9.76 -2.62 -8.33
N PRO A 24 -10.37 -1.83 -9.22
CA PRO A 24 -11.09 -2.38 -10.36
C PRO A 24 -10.10 -3.11 -11.26
N LYS A 25 -10.33 -4.41 -11.48
CA LYS A 25 -9.49 -5.20 -12.38
C LYS A 25 -9.60 -4.61 -13.79
N PRO A 26 -8.48 -4.45 -14.52
CA PRO A 26 -8.47 -3.81 -15.84
C PRO A 26 -9.34 -4.52 -16.90
N GLN A 27 -9.78 -5.76 -16.64
CA GLN A 27 -10.74 -6.49 -17.48
C GLN A 27 -12.21 -6.07 -17.26
N ALA A 28 -12.49 -5.16 -16.32
CA ALA A 28 -13.80 -4.56 -16.19
C ALA A 28 -14.00 -3.58 -17.37
N CYS A 29 -14.94 -3.94 -18.25
CA CYS A 29 -15.30 -3.36 -19.56
C CYS A 29 -15.33 -1.81 -19.67
N GLU A 30 -15.30 -1.07 -18.57
CA GLU A 30 -15.35 0.41 -18.53
C GLU A 30 -13.95 1.06 -18.51
N VAL A 31 -12.89 0.37 -18.09
CA VAL A 31 -11.52 0.92 -18.05
C VAL A 31 -10.94 1.09 -19.47
N GLU A 32 -11.35 0.23 -20.42
CA GLU A 32 -10.95 0.35 -21.84
C GLU A 32 -11.44 1.64 -22.49
N SER A 33 -12.50 2.26 -21.97
CA SER A 33 -13.06 3.49 -22.55
C SER A 33 -12.30 4.75 -22.15
N ASN A 34 -11.39 4.70 -21.16
CA ASN A 34 -10.61 5.86 -20.73
C ASN A 34 -9.14 5.52 -20.40
N PRO A 35 -8.20 5.72 -21.34
CA PRO A 35 -6.79 5.35 -21.15
C PRO A 35 -6.11 6.13 -20.02
N ALA A 36 -6.57 7.33 -19.69
CA ALA A 36 -6.03 8.10 -18.57
C ALA A 36 -6.38 7.46 -17.22
N ILE A 37 -7.55 6.83 -17.10
CA ILE A 37 -7.95 6.10 -15.89
C ILE A 37 -7.16 4.79 -15.80
N ALA A 38 -7.00 4.06 -16.90
CA ALA A 38 -6.18 2.85 -16.96
C ALA A 38 -4.73 3.11 -16.50
N VAL A 39 -4.09 4.17 -17.00
CA VAL A 39 -2.72 4.56 -16.59
C VAL A 39 -2.66 4.90 -15.10
N ARG A 40 -3.67 5.58 -14.56
CA ARG A 40 -3.72 5.92 -13.13
C ARG A 40 -3.92 4.70 -12.25
N LEU A 41 -4.78 3.75 -12.64
CA LEU A 41 -4.98 2.50 -11.92
C LEU A 41 -3.69 1.67 -11.92
N GLN A 42 -3.05 1.50 -13.07
CA GLN A 42 -1.75 0.83 -13.19
C GLN A 42 -0.67 1.47 -12.32
N TRP A 43 -0.66 2.81 -12.25
CA TRP A 43 0.26 3.53 -11.37
C TRP A 43 -0.05 3.24 -9.89
N ILE A 44 -1.32 3.25 -9.47
CA ILE A 44 -1.76 2.91 -8.10
C ILE A 44 -1.37 1.47 -7.76
N GLU A 45 -1.68 0.49 -8.63
CA GLU A 45 -1.29 -0.92 -8.48
C GLU A 45 0.23 -1.05 -8.26
N ARG A 46 1.03 -0.34 -9.05
CA ARG A 46 2.49 -0.37 -8.94
C ARG A 46 3.00 0.26 -7.64
N GLN A 47 2.40 1.37 -7.20
CA GLN A 47 2.76 1.99 -5.92
C GLN A 47 2.42 1.05 -4.76
N LEU A 48 1.23 0.47 -4.78
CA LEU A 48 0.76 -0.45 -3.75
C LEU A 48 1.62 -1.72 -3.68
N SER A 49 1.97 -2.29 -4.84
CA SER A 49 2.89 -3.44 -4.94
C SER A 49 4.28 -3.11 -4.36
N THR A 50 4.79 -1.92 -4.62
CA THR A 50 6.08 -1.46 -4.08
C THR A 50 6.03 -1.34 -2.56
N LEU A 51 4.98 -0.70 -2.03
CA LEU A 51 4.77 -0.53 -0.59
C LEU A 51 4.60 -1.89 0.11
N THR A 52 3.77 -2.77 -0.46
CA THR A 52 3.52 -4.12 0.07
C THR A 52 4.80 -4.95 0.09
N SER A 53 5.60 -4.90 -0.97
CA SER A 53 6.88 -5.63 -1.04
C SER A 53 7.85 -5.13 0.04
N LYS A 54 7.90 -3.82 0.26
CA LYS A 54 8.75 -3.22 1.28
C LYS A 54 8.30 -3.58 2.70
N LEU A 55 6.99 -3.58 2.96
CA LEU A 55 6.42 -4.02 4.25
C LEU A 55 6.68 -5.52 4.49
N LYS A 56 6.54 -6.37 3.46
CA LYS A 56 6.85 -7.80 3.57
C LYS A 56 8.33 -8.06 3.86
N ALA A 57 9.24 -7.35 3.18
CA ALA A 57 10.67 -7.46 3.45
C ALA A 57 10.97 -7.11 4.92
N MET A 58 10.40 -6.03 5.44
CA MET A 58 10.53 -5.69 6.87
C MET A 58 9.96 -6.77 7.79
N GLN A 59 8.82 -7.37 7.43
CA GLN A 59 8.24 -8.46 8.20
C GLN A 59 9.15 -9.69 8.22
N GLU A 60 9.71 -10.06 7.07
CA GLU A 60 10.64 -11.17 6.92
C GLU A 60 11.93 -10.91 7.71
N ASP A 61 12.43 -9.67 7.70
CA ASP A 61 13.60 -9.28 8.47
C ASP A 61 13.36 -9.37 9.98
N MET A 62 12.18 -8.95 10.45
CA MET A 62 11.77 -9.07 11.85
C MET A 62 11.57 -10.54 12.27
N ASP A 63 10.96 -11.36 11.41
CA ASP A 63 10.76 -12.80 11.66
C ASP A 63 12.09 -13.56 11.69
N ALA A 64 13.06 -13.14 10.87
CA ALA A 64 14.44 -13.62 10.90
C ALA A 64 15.20 -13.20 12.18
N GLY A 65 14.60 -12.34 13.01
CA GLY A 65 15.20 -11.84 14.24
C GLY A 65 16.34 -10.86 14.02
N LEU A 66 16.38 -10.19 12.85
CA LEU A 66 17.35 -9.13 12.60
C LEU A 66 17.14 -7.99 13.60
N SER A 67 18.23 -7.39 14.04
CA SER A 67 18.16 -6.17 14.84
C SER A 67 17.82 -4.98 13.94
N MET A 68 17.20 -3.92 14.48
CA MET A 68 16.91 -2.69 13.73
C MET A 68 18.10 -2.11 12.98
N ASN A 69 19.27 -2.14 13.60
CA ASN A 69 20.50 -1.65 13.00
C ASN A 69 20.96 -2.49 11.79
N GLU A 70 20.61 -3.79 11.76
CA GLU A 70 20.89 -4.69 10.63
C GLU A 70 19.90 -4.48 9.48
N MET A 71 18.65 -4.12 9.80
CA MET A 71 17.65 -3.65 8.83
C MET A 71 17.98 -2.25 8.27
N GLY A 72 18.99 -1.57 8.82
CA GLY A 72 19.43 -0.24 8.39
C GLY A 72 18.73 0.93 9.07
N PHE A 73 18.01 0.70 10.17
CA PHE A 73 17.39 1.75 10.98
C PHE A 73 18.28 2.16 12.14
N ALA A 74 18.43 3.48 12.34
CA ALA A 74 19.22 4.01 13.45
C ALA A 74 18.55 3.76 14.82
N ASP A 75 17.21 3.80 14.85
CA ASP A 75 16.39 3.66 16.05
C ASP A 75 14.96 3.21 15.70
N PRO A 76 14.20 2.69 16.69
CA PRO A 76 12.82 2.23 16.47
C PRO A 76 11.85 3.33 16.06
N GLN A 77 12.18 4.60 16.33
CA GLN A 77 11.31 5.70 15.97
C GLN A 77 11.35 5.94 14.46
N GLU A 78 12.52 5.85 13.84
CA GLU A 78 12.68 5.95 12.38
C GLU A 78 11.82 4.91 11.63
N MET A 79 11.82 3.66 12.12
CA MET A 79 10.96 2.61 11.57
C MET A 79 9.47 2.93 11.77
N GLN A 80 9.08 3.41 12.95
CA GLN A 80 7.69 3.76 13.23
C GLN A 80 7.21 4.95 12.38
N GLU A 81 8.04 5.96 12.18
CA GLU A 81 7.75 7.09 11.28
C GLU A 81 7.59 6.61 9.84
N LEU A 82 8.44 5.68 9.40
CA LEU A 82 8.31 5.07 8.07
C LEU A 82 7.01 4.28 7.91
N LEU A 83 6.65 3.44 8.89
CA LEU A 83 5.39 2.69 8.87
C LEU A 83 4.18 3.63 8.85
N ASN A 84 4.22 4.71 9.64
CA ASN A 84 3.17 5.72 9.64
C ASN A 84 3.05 6.43 8.29
N ASP A 85 4.16 6.82 7.67
CA ASP A 85 4.18 7.42 6.34
C ASP A 85 3.64 6.45 5.27
N MET A 86 4.04 5.18 5.31
CA MET A 86 3.52 4.14 4.42
C MET A 86 2.01 3.93 4.62
N GLY A 87 1.53 3.94 5.86
CA GLY A 87 0.10 3.88 6.17
C GLY A 87 -0.69 5.05 5.59
N ILE A 88 -0.16 6.28 5.71
CA ILE A 88 -0.75 7.48 5.10
C ILE A 88 -0.76 7.36 3.57
N GLN A 89 0.33 6.88 2.96
CA GLN A 89 0.40 6.66 1.52
C GLN A 89 -0.63 5.63 1.05
N ILE A 90 -0.79 4.51 1.76
CA ILE A 90 -1.81 3.49 1.45
C ILE A 90 -3.22 4.08 1.52
N ALA A 91 -3.53 4.85 2.58
CA ALA A 91 -4.83 5.51 2.72
C ALA A 91 -5.09 6.54 1.60
N HIS A 92 -4.04 7.24 1.15
CA HIS A 92 -4.12 8.15 0.02
C HIS A 92 -4.37 7.41 -1.30
N LEU A 93 -3.65 6.31 -1.56
CA LEU A 93 -3.88 5.45 -2.74
C LEU A 93 -5.30 4.89 -2.76
N LYS A 94 -5.83 4.47 -1.60
CA LYS A 94 -7.24 4.06 -1.45
C LYS A 94 -8.20 5.16 -1.90
N SER A 95 -7.99 6.37 -1.41
CA SER A 95 -8.83 7.52 -1.73
C SER A 95 -8.77 7.87 -3.22
N MET A 96 -7.59 7.78 -3.83
CA MET A 96 -7.41 7.96 -5.27
C MET A 96 -8.15 6.89 -6.07
N CYS A 97 -8.05 5.61 -5.68
CA CYS A 97 -8.78 4.51 -6.31
C CYS A 97 -10.31 4.76 -6.26
N LEU A 98 -10.85 5.07 -5.08
CA LEU A 98 -12.28 5.34 -4.91
C LEU A 98 -12.75 6.53 -5.75
N ALA A 99 -11.94 7.59 -5.87
CA ALA A 99 -12.25 8.73 -6.71
C ALA A 99 -12.29 8.36 -8.21
N LEU A 100 -11.36 7.51 -8.67
CA LEU A 100 -11.34 7.02 -10.04
C LEU A 100 -12.55 6.14 -10.34
N VAL A 101 -12.86 5.19 -9.46
CA VAL A 101 -14.05 4.31 -9.58
C VAL A 101 -15.34 5.13 -9.60
N ARG A 102 -15.47 6.12 -8.70
CA ARG A 102 -16.63 7.02 -8.68
C ARG A 102 -16.75 7.86 -9.95
N SER A 103 -15.63 8.22 -10.57
CA SER A 103 -15.62 8.96 -11.85
C SER A 103 -16.08 8.08 -13.03
N LEU A 104 -15.79 6.77 -12.98
CA LEU A 104 -16.28 5.80 -13.96
C LEU A 104 -17.79 5.59 -13.82
N GLY A 105 -18.29 5.39 -12.59
CA GLY A 105 -19.71 5.14 -12.33
C GLY A 105 -20.66 6.33 -12.54
N ARG A 106 -20.16 7.49 -12.98
CA ARG A 106 -20.96 8.71 -13.25
C ARG A 106 -21.21 8.98 -14.74
N GLY A 107 -21.01 7.96 -15.57
CA GLY A 107 -21.25 7.99 -17.02
C GLY A 107 -22.63 7.51 -17.48
N ILE A 108 -23.67 7.57 -16.62
CA ILE A 108 -25.08 7.33 -16.98
C ILE A 108 -25.95 8.48 -16.47
#